data_AF-A0A1G9IGE8-F1
#
_entry.id   AF-A0A1G9IGE8-F1
#
_cell.length_a   1.000
_cell.length_b   1.000
_cell.length_c   1.000
_cell.angle_alpha   90.00
_cell.angle_beta   90.00
_cell.angle_gamma   90.00
#
_symmetry.space_group_name_H-M   'P 1'
#
loop_
_entity.id
_entity.type
_entity.pdbx_description
1 polymer ?
#
loop_
_entity_poly.entity_id
_entity_poly.type
_entity_poly.pdbx_seq_one_letter_code
_entity_poly.pdbx_strand_id
1 'polypeptide(L)'
;MSLEHDIDHWGSQPGDPIDAEMSAIESSLDHLLTADPAYWRTGQKKDRLARLERIHAKQAALKLRVLATAGDIAEETGAKDVSGWMRTDLLVDKAAARSQIKLATGVAKYDLVAAGLAEGVVSQDKARVITKALDA
;
A
#
# COMPACT_ATOMS: atom_id res chain seq x y z
N MET A 1 32.30 -2.60 -27.65
CA MET A 1 31.78 -3.02 -26.34
C MET A 1 30.37 -2.50 -26.23
N SER A 2 29.40 -3.26 -26.72
CA SER A 2 27.99 -2.98 -26.47
C SER A 2 27.70 -3.38 -25.02
N LEU A 3 27.27 -2.43 -24.21
CA LEU A 3 26.62 -2.72 -22.95
C LEU A 3 25.18 -3.10 -23.31
N GLU A 4 24.98 -4.38 -23.62
CA GLU A 4 23.65 -4.98 -23.56
C GLU A 4 23.22 -4.85 -22.09
N HIS A 5 22.35 -3.88 -21.82
CA HIS A 5 21.58 -3.86 -20.58
C HIS A 5 20.70 -5.10 -20.64
N ASP A 6 21.14 -6.12 -19.90
CA ASP A 6 20.40 -7.34 -19.63
C ASP A 6 19.15 -6.94 -18.84
N ILE A 7 18.10 -6.58 -19.59
CA ILE A 7 16.74 -6.50 -19.06
C ILE A 7 16.36 -7.96 -18.88
N ASP A 8 16.51 -8.46 -17.65
CA ASP A 8 15.99 -9.77 -17.29
C ASP A 8 14.51 -9.78 -17.71
N HIS A 9 14.08 -10.78 -18.48
CA HIS A 9 12.80 -10.70 -19.21
C HIS A 9 11.54 -10.64 -18.32
N TRP A 10 11.75 -10.59 -17.00
CA TRP A 10 10.79 -10.43 -15.91
C TRP A 10 10.81 -9.04 -15.24
N GLY A 11 11.49 -8.04 -15.80
CA GLY A 11 11.22 -6.63 -15.51
C GLY A 11 11.73 -6.08 -14.18
N SER A 12 12.55 -6.80 -13.41
CA SER A 12 13.21 -6.26 -12.21
C SER A 12 14.71 -6.19 -12.44
N GLN A 13 15.25 -4.98 -12.66
CA GLN A 13 16.70 -4.77 -12.67
C GLN A 13 17.23 -4.92 -11.24
N PRO A 14 18.33 -5.68 -11.00
CA PRO A 14 19.05 -5.57 -9.74
C PRO A 14 19.45 -4.10 -9.54
N GLY A 15 18.82 -3.43 -8.57
CA GLY A 15 18.92 -1.99 -8.36
C GLY A 15 17.70 -1.15 -8.76
N ASP A 16 16.51 -1.75 -8.91
CA ASP A 16 15.25 -0.98 -9.05
C ASP A 16 15.14 0.04 -7.90
N PRO A 17 15.07 1.35 -8.20
CA PRO A 17 14.89 2.38 -7.19
C PRO A 17 13.68 2.15 -6.27
N ILE A 18 12.60 1.56 -6.77
CA ILE A 18 11.39 1.29 -5.96
C ILE A 18 11.67 0.18 -4.93
N ASP A 19 12.35 -0.90 -5.33
CA ASP A 19 12.72 -1.98 -4.41
C ASP A 19 13.70 -1.49 -3.33
N ALA A 20 14.62 -0.58 -3.70
CA ALA A 20 15.52 0.06 -2.74
C ALA A 20 14.76 0.90 -1.70
N GLU A 21 13.75 1.66 -2.13
CA GLU A 21 12.88 2.44 -1.23
C GLU A 21 12.01 1.53 -0.34
N MET A 22 11.44 0.43 -0.88
CA MET A 22 10.70 -0.57 -0.09
C MET A 22 11.61 -1.19 0.97
N SER A 23 12.82 -1.62 0.59
CA SER A 23 13.82 -2.19 1.49
C SER A 23 14.23 -1.22 2.61
N ALA A 24 14.31 0.08 2.29
CA ALA A 24 14.60 1.12 3.28
C ALA A 24 13.46 1.31 4.29
N ILE A 25 12.20 1.21 3.85
CA ILE A 25 11.03 1.25 4.73
C ILE A 25 11.02 0.03 5.65
N GLU A 26 11.23 -1.16 5.11
CA GLU A 26 11.28 -2.42 5.87
C GLU A 26 12.38 -2.38 6.92
N SER A 27 13.61 -2.02 6.52
CA SER A 27 14.75 -1.89 7.44
C SER A 27 14.50 -0.87 8.55
N SER A 28 13.84 0.25 8.22
CA SER A 28 13.48 1.28 9.21
C SER A 28 12.44 0.78 10.20
N LEU A 29 11.45 0.02 9.74
CA LEU A 29 10.43 -0.59 10.61
C LEU A 29 11.04 -1.66 11.51
N ASP A 30 11.92 -2.51 10.97
CA ASP A 30 12.64 -3.53 11.75
C ASP A 30 13.46 -2.87 12.87
N HIS A 31 14.16 -1.79 12.56
CA HIS A 31 14.89 -1.03 13.57
C HIS A 31 13.95 -0.47 14.65
N LEU A 32 12.78 0.08 14.27
CA LEU A 32 11.79 0.58 15.23
C LEU A 32 11.19 -0.54 16.11
N LEU A 33 11.04 -1.75 15.58
CA LEU A 33 10.55 -2.91 16.32
C LEU A 33 11.53 -3.41 17.38
N THR A 34 12.82 -3.05 17.28
CA THR A 34 13.80 -3.32 18.35
C THR A 34 13.64 -2.43 19.58
N ALA A 35 12.92 -1.31 19.46
CA ALA A 35 12.72 -0.38 20.56
C ALA A 35 11.61 -0.88 21.49
N ASP A 36 11.87 -0.88 22.81
CA ASP A 36 10.87 -1.27 23.80
C ASP A 36 10.00 -0.06 24.22
N PRO A 37 8.67 -0.06 23.92
CA PRO A 37 7.77 1.02 24.30
C PRO A 37 7.60 1.21 25.81
N ALA A 38 8.01 0.25 26.65
CA ALA A 38 7.95 0.35 28.11
C ALA A 38 8.75 1.56 28.63
N TYR A 39 9.87 1.89 27.99
CA TYR A 39 10.76 3.00 28.38
C TYR A 39 10.30 4.37 27.86
N TRP A 40 9.20 4.43 27.12
CA TRP A 40 8.71 5.69 26.55
C TRP A 40 7.83 6.46 27.53
N ARG A 41 8.02 7.78 27.57
CA ARG A 41 7.08 8.67 28.28
C ARG A 41 5.73 8.66 27.58
N THR A 42 4.65 8.91 28.33
CA THR A 42 3.27 8.93 27.80
C THR A 42 3.10 9.89 26.61
N GLY A 43 3.72 11.07 26.65
CA GLY A 43 3.69 12.01 25.52
C GLY A 43 4.31 11.42 24.26
N GLN A 44 5.47 10.76 24.39
CA GLN A 44 6.14 10.14 23.25
C GLN A 44 5.33 8.96 22.69
N LYS A 45 4.62 8.20 23.53
CA LYS A 45 3.71 7.14 23.07
C LYS A 45 2.60 7.73 22.19
N LYS A 46 1.96 8.83 22.63
CA LYS A 46 0.92 9.52 21.86
C LYS A 46 1.44 10.02 20.51
N ASP A 47 2.59 10.71 20.52
CA ASP A 47 3.18 11.27 19.31
C ASP A 47 3.58 10.18 18.31
N ARG A 48 4.13 9.06 18.80
CA ARG A 48 4.52 7.92 17.96
C ARG A 48 3.32 7.20 17.38
N LEU A 49 2.26 6.95 18.17
CA LEU A 49 1.01 6.39 17.65
C LEU A 49 0.40 7.26 16.55
N ALA A 50 0.36 8.58 16.76
CA ALA A 50 -0.13 9.50 15.73
C ALA A 50 0.72 9.47 14.44
N ARG A 51 2.04 9.30 14.57
CA ARG A 51 2.93 9.13 13.41
C ARG A 51 2.75 7.78 12.71
N LEU A 52 2.58 6.70 13.46
CA LEU A 52 2.33 5.37 12.89
C LEU A 52 1.03 5.34 12.08
N GLU A 53 -0.03 5.97 12.58
CA GLU A 53 -1.29 6.09 11.81
C GLU A 53 -1.12 6.84 10.49
N ARG A 54 -0.27 7.89 10.47
CA ARG A 54 0.05 8.59 9.22
C ARG A 54 0.85 7.68 8.26
N ILE A 55 1.79 6.89 8.78
CA ILE A 55 2.56 5.94 7.98
C ILE A 55 1.64 4.88 7.39
N HIS A 56 0.72 4.31 8.18
CA HIS A 56 -0.28 3.35 7.72
C HIS A 56 -1.17 3.95 6.62
N ALA A 57 -1.60 5.21 6.77
CA ALA A 57 -2.38 5.89 5.74
C ALA A 57 -1.60 6.03 4.42
N LYS A 58 -0.31 6.38 4.48
CA LYS A 58 0.55 6.49 3.28
C LYS A 58 0.80 5.13 2.62
N GLN A 59 1.05 4.09 3.41
CA GLN A 59 1.18 2.72 2.91
C GLN A 59 -0.12 2.26 2.24
N ALA A 60 -1.27 2.55 2.85
CA ALA A 60 -2.57 2.28 2.24
C ALA A 60 -2.77 3.08 0.95
N ALA A 61 -2.35 4.35 0.89
CA ALA A 61 -2.41 5.16 -0.33
C ALA A 61 -1.63 4.51 -1.47
N LEU A 62 -0.38 4.10 -1.22
CA LEU A 62 0.46 3.43 -2.20
C LEU A 62 -0.19 2.11 -2.67
N LYS A 63 -0.60 1.26 -1.73
CA LYS A 63 -1.25 -0.01 -2.05
C LYS A 63 -2.51 0.17 -2.90
N LEU A 64 -3.38 1.12 -2.54
CA LEU A 64 -4.61 1.38 -3.29
C LEU A 64 -4.33 1.93 -4.69
N ARG A 65 -3.26 2.72 -4.87
CA ARG A 65 -2.83 3.18 -6.20
C ARG A 65 -2.38 2.02 -7.08
N VAL A 66 -1.58 1.10 -6.54
CA VAL A 66 -1.18 -0.13 -7.27
C VAL A 66 -2.41 -0.97 -7.61
N LEU A 67 -3.29 -1.23 -6.63
CA LEU A 67 -4.50 -2.03 -6.87
C LEU A 67 -5.47 -1.42 -7.88
N ALA A 68 -5.49 -0.09 -8.02
CA ALA A 68 -6.33 0.59 -9.00
C ALA A 68 -5.88 0.36 -10.46
N THR A 69 -4.60 0.03 -10.67
CA THR A 69 -4.01 -0.21 -12.00
C THR A 69 -3.61 -1.66 -12.25
N ALA A 70 -3.70 -2.53 -11.24
CA ALA A 70 -3.20 -3.91 -11.26
C ALA A 70 -4.01 -4.90 -12.14
N GLY A 71 -4.79 -4.43 -13.11
CA GLY A 71 -5.60 -5.31 -13.97
C GLY A 71 -4.77 -6.34 -14.76
N ASP A 72 -3.54 -5.96 -15.10
CA ASP A 72 -2.49 -6.76 -15.72
C ASP A 72 -2.12 -8.02 -14.91
N ILE A 73 -2.14 -7.97 -13.57
CA ILE A 73 -1.89 -9.14 -12.73
C ILE A 73 -2.86 -10.29 -13.08
N ALA A 74 -4.12 -9.98 -13.38
CA ALA A 74 -5.09 -11.00 -13.77
C ALA A 74 -4.78 -11.60 -15.15
N GLU A 75 -4.30 -10.76 -16.08
CA GLU A 75 -3.91 -11.17 -17.44
C GLU A 75 -2.70 -12.12 -17.41
N GLU A 76 -1.73 -11.84 -16.54
CA GLU A 76 -0.51 -12.66 -16.40
C GLU A 76 -0.74 -13.95 -15.62
N THR A 77 -1.48 -13.90 -14.51
CA THR A 77 -1.62 -15.02 -13.57
C THR A 77 -2.77 -15.97 -13.91
N GLY A 78 -3.65 -15.60 -14.84
CA GLY A 78 -4.87 -16.35 -15.16
C GLY A 78 -5.94 -16.29 -14.06
N ALA A 79 -5.77 -15.44 -13.06
CA ALA A 79 -6.81 -15.15 -12.08
C ALA A 79 -7.99 -14.41 -12.73
N LYS A 80 -9.21 -14.59 -12.21
CA LYS A 80 -10.39 -13.89 -12.73
C LYS A 80 -10.25 -12.36 -12.68
N ASP A 81 -9.63 -11.87 -11.61
CA ASP A 81 -9.34 -10.47 -11.33
C ASP A 81 -8.24 -10.42 -10.25
N VAL A 82 -7.72 -9.22 -9.96
CA VAL A 82 -6.73 -8.99 -8.90
C VAL A 82 -7.21 -9.52 -7.54
N SER A 83 -8.51 -9.42 -7.26
CA SER A 83 -9.05 -9.96 -6.00
C SER A 83 -8.99 -11.48 -5.94
N GLY A 84 -9.05 -12.16 -7.09
CA GLY A 84 -8.80 -13.60 -7.23
C GLY A 84 -7.36 -13.95 -6.89
N TRP A 85 -6.40 -13.25 -7.48
CA TRP A 85 -4.96 -13.43 -7.20
C TRP A 85 -4.64 -13.17 -5.73
N MET A 86 -5.08 -12.04 -5.15
CA MET A 86 -4.84 -11.70 -3.74
C MET A 86 -5.31 -12.79 -2.75
N ARG A 87 -6.35 -13.55 -3.10
CA ARG A 87 -6.86 -14.62 -2.23
C ARG A 87 -5.96 -15.85 -2.23
N THR A 88 -5.37 -16.15 -3.38
CA THR A 88 -4.50 -17.31 -3.56
C THR A 88 -3.10 -17.00 -3.06
N ASP A 89 -2.54 -15.86 -3.46
CA ASP A 89 -1.13 -15.54 -3.28
C ASP A 89 -0.86 -14.74 -2.00
N LEU A 90 -1.77 -13.83 -1.63
CA LEU A 90 -1.63 -13.01 -0.41
C LEU A 90 -2.43 -13.56 0.78
N LEU A 91 -3.11 -14.69 0.60
CA LEU A 91 -3.95 -15.35 1.61
C LEU A 91 -5.00 -14.41 2.24
N VAL A 92 -5.49 -13.44 1.48
CA VAL A 92 -6.51 -12.48 1.93
C VAL A 92 -7.90 -13.08 1.77
N ASP A 93 -8.78 -12.89 2.77
CA ASP A 93 -10.18 -13.33 2.64
C ASP A 93 -10.88 -12.69 1.43
N LYS A 94 -11.85 -13.41 0.86
CA LYS A 94 -12.63 -12.96 -0.30
C LYS A 94 -13.30 -11.60 -0.10
N ALA A 95 -13.94 -11.38 1.05
CA ALA A 95 -14.62 -10.12 1.33
C ALA A 95 -13.61 -8.99 1.49
N ALA A 96 -12.48 -9.26 2.15
CA ALA A 96 -11.39 -8.30 2.32
C ALA A 96 -10.75 -7.90 0.97
N ALA A 97 -10.42 -8.86 0.11
CA ALA A 97 -9.83 -8.59 -1.20
C ALA A 97 -10.73 -7.72 -2.07
N ARG A 98 -12.02 -8.08 -2.20
CA ARG A 98 -13.00 -7.27 -2.97
C ARG A 98 -13.21 -5.89 -2.37
N SER A 99 -13.23 -5.80 -1.04
CA SER A 99 -13.36 -4.54 -0.32
C SER A 99 -12.16 -3.61 -0.54
N GLN A 100 -10.96 -4.17 -0.74
CA GLN A 100 -9.76 -3.40 -1.09
C GLN A 100 -9.82 -2.92 -2.54
N ILE A 101 -10.18 -3.77 -3.51
CA ILE A 101 -10.34 -3.35 -4.91
C ILE A 101 -11.41 -2.26 -5.05
N LYS A 102 -12.58 -2.44 -4.41
CA LYS A 102 -13.64 -1.42 -4.43
C LYS A 102 -13.15 -0.08 -3.85
N LEU A 103 -12.41 -0.13 -2.74
CA LEU A 103 -11.83 1.07 -2.15
C LEU A 103 -10.80 1.72 -3.08
N ALA A 104 -9.95 0.92 -3.74
CA ALA A 104 -8.94 1.41 -4.68
C ALA A 104 -9.60 2.18 -5.83
N THR A 105 -10.61 1.60 -6.47
CA THR A 105 -11.39 2.26 -7.53
C THR A 105 -12.08 3.53 -7.03
N GLY A 106 -12.68 3.48 -5.83
CA GLY A 106 -13.34 4.64 -5.24
C GLY A 106 -12.37 5.78 -4.93
N VAL A 107 -11.20 5.49 -4.36
CA VAL A 107 -10.17 6.49 -4.07
C VAL A 107 -9.58 7.07 -5.37
N ALA A 108 -9.35 6.24 -6.39
CA ALA A 108 -8.85 6.70 -7.69
C ALA A 108 -9.81 7.65 -8.42
N LYS A 109 -11.12 7.59 -8.12
CA LYS A 109 -12.14 8.49 -8.66
C LYS A 109 -12.13 9.88 -8.01
N TYR A 110 -11.65 10.01 -6.77
CA TYR A 110 -11.75 11.23 -5.97
C TYR A 110 -10.36 11.74 -5.55
N ASP A 111 -9.77 12.63 -6.34
CA ASP A 111 -8.41 13.15 -6.16
C ASP A 111 -8.14 13.70 -4.76
N LEU A 112 -9.09 14.42 -4.17
CA LEU A 112 -8.95 14.96 -2.82
C LEU A 112 -8.85 13.87 -1.74
N VAL A 113 -9.55 12.75 -1.92
CA VAL A 113 -9.46 11.61 -1.00
C VAL A 113 -8.11 10.91 -1.16
N ALA A 114 -7.66 10.73 -2.42
CA ALA A 114 -6.35 10.16 -2.71
C ALA A 114 -5.21 11.02 -2.13
N ALA A 115 -5.27 12.34 -2.31
CA ALA A 115 -4.30 13.28 -1.74
C ALA A 115 -4.30 13.25 -0.20
N GLY A 116 -5.48 13.31 0.43
CA GLY A 116 -5.58 13.26 1.89
C GLY A 116 -5.05 11.97 2.51
N LEU A 117 -5.18 10.84 1.81
CA LEU A 117 -4.60 9.56 2.21
C LEU A 117 -3.08 9.55 2.03
N ALA A 118 -2.56 10.07 0.91
CA ALA A 118 -1.13 10.19 0.64
C ALA A 118 -0.38 11.17 1.57
N GLU A 119 -1.07 12.18 2.09
CA GLU A 119 -0.53 13.09 3.11
C GLU A 119 -0.61 12.48 4.54
N GLY A 120 -1.46 11.46 4.73
CA GLY A 120 -1.76 10.86 6.03
C GLY A 120 -2.72 11.69 6.89
N VAL A 121 -3.47 12.62 6.28
CA VAL A 121 -4.51 13.42 6.95
C VAL A 121 -5.81 12.62 7.09
N VAL A 122 -6.08 11.74 6.12
CA VAL A 122 -7.22 10.84 6.09
C VAL A 122 -6.74 9.41 6.31
N SER A 123 -7.34 8.66 7.24
CA SER A 123 -7.05 7.22 7.40
C SER A 123 -7.80 6.40 6.34
N GLN A 124 -7.35 5.18 6.08
CA GLN A 124 -8.00 4.28 5.13
C GLN A 124 -9.50 4.05 5.45
N ASP A 125 -9.84 3.92 6.73
CA ASP A 125 -11.22 3.75 7.17
C ASP A 125 -12.07 5.00 6.89
N LYS A 126 -11.52 6.19 7.10
CA LYS A 126 -12.21 7.45 6.75
C LYS A 126 -12.37 7.57 5.24
N ALA A 127 -11.33 7.23 4.47
CA ALA A 127 -11.41 7.23 3.00
C ALA A 127 -12.54 6.30 2.51
N ARG A 128 -12.71 5.13 3.13
CA ARG A 128 -13.81 4.20 2.84
C ARG A 128 -15.19 4.78 3.13
N VAL A 129 -15.34 5.50 4.24
CA VAL A 129 -16.61 6.17 4.57
C VAL A 129 -16.90 7.29 3.58
N ILE A 130 -15.91 8.11 3.26
CA ILE A 130 -16.05 9.24 2.33
C ILE A 130 -16.42 8.74 0.94
N THR A 131 -15.69 7.76 0.38
CA THR A 131 -15.97 7.22 -0.95
C THR A 131 -17.36 6.59 -1.02
N LYS A 132 -17.76 5.84 0.03
CA LYS A 132 -19.12 5.29 0.14
C LYS A 132 -20.19 6.39 0.17
N ALA A 133 -19.95 7.50 0.85
CA ALA A 133 -20.89 8.61 0.93
C ALA A 133 -20.99 9.39 -0.39
N LEU A 134 -19.89 9.49 -1.15
CA LEU A 134 -19.87 10.17 -2.45
C LEU A 134 -20.48 9.31 -3.58
N ASP A 135 -20.49 7.99 -3.43
CA ASP A 135 -21.07 7.04 -4.39
C ASP A 135 -22.56 6.72 -4.14
N ALA A 136 -23.15 7.23 -3.06
CA ALA A 136 -24.55 7.02 -2.67
C ALA A 136 -25.49 8.00 -3.40
#